data_AF-A0A3P7IP19-F1
#
_entry.id   AF-A0A3P7IP19-F1
#
_cell.length_a   1.000
_cell.length_b   1.000
_cell.length_c   1.000
_cell.angle_alpha   90.00
_cell.angle_beta   90.00
_cell.angle_gamma   90.00
#
_symmetry.space_group_name_H-M   'P 1'
#
loop_
_entity.id
_entity.type
_entity.pdbx_description
1 polymer ?
#
loop_
_entity_poly.entity_id
_entity_poly.type
_entity_poly.pdbx_seq_one_letter_code
_entity_poly.pdbx_strand_id
1 'polypeptide(L)'
;MRFSQDFPILQDISPTPPSFVVSPKSKLIIDESSTLIIVCDVRGSPEMEVTWLKDGRPLNTTERIRSERDGLTCRLVIANVTTGDEGKYTIIAKDENGEAKADTDVVVSPKREAAESPSVKIVKGLPGAVEGLQVESCAMDSVSLTWTSPANTGGSKISEYKIEQRTPDQQGWTEVATVTRPKCDIKNLTPNTEYRFRVAASNSEGLGDWAAPVSAKTSPAGSKPQFIEPPLPTLIVVDGQPLVISAKFTGTPTPAVRWYRDRREITDLDSITVDSESTSLTISEARQGVDDSLYSCLIENDMGQASSDISVSIILSSEDTTDLETRSERSEKAPAGTPSLLKPLTDETVQAGQQFVLNCKITSKNGTVAWYRNDDRVISTGRYELFSAKNGLQKLVCHNSVRDDSGVYRCVVTNEKGMAQTECKVTVKDSAEQVTPSFKQPLEDTTTMLGKDIVLKCHAVGCPDPELVWTKDGERLATSRKVHLVFDEQGGSELQIKECTAQDAGIYLCTATNSAGVQSTQCTLTVVSVAGKDAHLVIAEEEKVAAPRFIRAPPSTMEFNEGAQFKLIAKVFSS
;
A
#
# COMPACT_ATOMS: atom_id res chain seq x y z
N MET A 1 4.32 -44.26 -34.95
CA MET A 1 3.88 -44.09 -36.36
C MET A 1 3.60 -42.61 -36.56
N ARG A 2 3.96 -42.12 -37.76
CA ARG A 2 4.17 -40.71 -38.12
C ARG A 2 2.88 -39.88 -38.02
N PHE A 3 2.96 -38.67 -37.46
CA PHE A 3 1.96 -37.63 -37.70
C PHE A 3 2.40 -36.75 -38.88
N SER A 4 1.44 -36.51 -39.77
CA SER A 4 1.52 -35.72 -41.00
C SER A 4 1.99 -34.30 -40.75
N GLN A 5 2.93 -33.80 -41.58
CA GLN A 5 3.07 -32.38 -41.84
C GLN A 5 2.60 -32.13 -43.27
N ASP A 6 1.34 -31.71 -43.40
CA ASP A 6 0.85 -31.09 -44.62
C ASP A 6 1.31 -29.62 -44.59
N PHE A 7 2.32 -29.30 -45.41
CA PHE A 7 2.65 -27.92 -45.73
C PHE A 7 1.60 -27.36 -46.69
N PRO A 8 0.95 -26.22 -46.40
CA PRO A 8 0.06 -25.60 -47.36
C PRO A 8 0.86 -25.11 -48.57
N ILE A 9 0.34 -25.45 -49.74
CA ILE A 9 0.81 -25.05 -51.06
C ILE A 9 0.89 -23.50 -51.09
N LEU A 10 2.07 -22.96 -51.37
CA LEU A 10 2.24 -21.54 -51.67
C LEU A 10 1.39 -21.21 -52.89
N GLN A 11 0.35 -20.42 -52.64
CA GLN A 11 -0.51 -19.86 -53.66
C GLN A 11 0.37 -18.96 -54.55
N ASP A 12 0.44 -19.31 -55.83
CA ASP A 12 1.18 -18.58 -56.85
C ASP A 12 0.64 -17.14 -56.93
N ILE A 13 1.33 -16.20 -56.29
CA ILE A 13 0.95 -14.79 -56.28
C ILE A 13 1.37 -14.27 -57.65
N SER A 14 0.41 -14.17 -58.58
CA SER A 14 0.60 -13.47 -59.84
C SER A 14 1.29 -12.12 -59.57
N PRO A 15 2.40 -11.79 -60.26
CA PRO A 15 3.13 -10.58 -59.95
C PRO A 15 2.23 -9.37 -60.20
N THR A 16 2.01 -8.57 -59.15
CA THR A 16 1.12 -7.41 -59.19
C THR A 16 1.94 -6.15 -59.42
N PRO A 17 1.43 -5.20 -60.24
CA PRO A 17 2.12 -3.92 -60.45
C PRO A 17 2.27 -3.16 -59.12
N PRO A 18 3.18 -2.18 -59.06
CA PRO A 18 3.33 -1.31 -57.92
C PRO A 18 2.00 -0.72 -57.47
N SER A 19 1.84 -0.51 -56.17
CA SER A 19 0.65 0.13 -55.60
C SER A 19 1.02 1.00 -54.41
N PHE A 20 0.31 2.12 -54.27
CA PHE A 20 0.44 2.99 -53.11
C PHE A 20 -0.31 2.36 -51.94
N VAL A 21 0.45 2.01 -50.89
CA VAL A 21 -0.11 1.64 -49.59
C VAL A 21 -0.55 2.90 -48.85
N VAL A 22 0.26 3.95 -48.97
CA VAL A 22 -0.05 5.29 -48.47
C VAL A 22 0.27 6.28 -49.59
N SER A 23 -0.75 6.90 -50.16
CA SER A 23 -0.58 7.97 -51.15
C SER A 23 0.00 9.23 -50.50
N PRO A 24 0.78 10.05 -51.23
CA PRO A 24 1.16 11.37 -50.73
C PRO A 24 -0.08 12.22 -50.45
N LYS A 25 0.02 13.17 -49.52
CA LYS A 25 -1.05 14.14 -49.27
C LYS A 25 -1.40 14.85 -50.57
N SER A 26 -2.67 15.10 -50.85
CA SER A 26 -3.09 15.75 -52.12
C SER A 26 -2.61 17.20 -52.25
N LYS A 27 -2.39 17.91 -51.15
CA LYS A 27 -1.88 19.28 -51.13
C LYS A 27 -0.96 19.53 -49.93
N LEU A 28 0.11 20.28 -50.16
CA LEU A 28 1.06 20.75 -49.15
C LEU A 28 1.22 22.26 -49.26
N ILE A 29 1.14 22.96 -48.13
CA ILE A 29 1.42 24.40 -48.03
C ILE A 29 2.69 24.54 -47.19
N ILE A 30 3.71 25.21 -47.73
CA ILE A 30 5.03 25.28 -47.11
C ILE A 30 5.58 26.71 -47.19
N ASP A 31 6.17 27.20 -46.10
CA ASP A 31 6.78 28.53 -46.07
C ASP A 31 8.10 28.56 -46.84
N GLU A 32 8.34 29.64 -47.58
CA GLU A 32 9.61 29.91 -48.24
C GLU A 32 10.78 29.86 -47.24
N SER A 33 11.91 29.32 -47.70
CA SER A 33 13.10 28.95 -46.92
C SER A 33 12.95 27.73 -46.00
N SER A 34 11.78 27.07 -45.94
CA SER A 34 11.62 25.82 -45.18
C SER A 34 12.09 24.59 -45.97
N THR A 35 12.00 23.39 -45.40
CA THR A 35 12.25 22.13 -46.11
C THR A 35 10.92 21.43 -46.43
N LEU A 36 10.66 21.19 -47.71
CA LEU A 36 9.53 20.39 -48.18
C LEU A 36 9.87 18.90 -48.09
N ILE A 37 8.94 18.11 -47.57
CA ILE A 37 9.03 16.65 -47.54
C ILE A 37 7.72 16.07 -48.09
N ILE A 38 7.80 15.41 -49.24
CA ILE A 38 6.71 14.61 -49.79
C ILE A 38 7.01 13.15 -49.46
N VAL A 39 6.09 12.47 -48.79
CA VAL A 39 6.26 11.08 -48.34
C VAL A 39 5.07 10.23 -48.72
N CYS A 40 5.34 8.99 -49.13
CA CYS A 40 4.34 7.98 -49.46
C CYS A 40 4.94 6.58 -49.28
N ASP A 41 4.08 5.57 -49.11
CA ASP A 41 4.50 4.17 -49.05
C ASP A 41 4.06 3.44 -50.31
N VAL A 42 5.01 2.81 -50.99
CA VAL A 42 4.79 2.08 -52.24
C VAL A 42 5.22 0.63 -52.08
N ARG A 43 4.28 -0.28 -52.34
CA ARG A 43 4.53 -1.71 -52.42
C ARG A 43 4.71 -2.11 -53.89
N GLY A 44 5.79 -2.82 -54.19
CA GLY A 44 6.11 -3.33 -55.53
C GLY A 44 7.31 -4.26 -55.46
N SER A 45 7.83 -4.68 -56.61
CA SER A 45 9.04 -5.49 -56.68
C SER A 45 10.24 -4.81 -55.97
N PRO A 46 11.19 -5.57 -55.38
CA PRO A 46 12.42 -5.00 -54.82
C PRO A 46 13.23 -4.16 -55.82
N GLU A 47 13.16 -4.48 -57.12
CA GLU A 47 13.86 -3.78 -58.20
C GLU A 47 13.07 -2.58 -58.77
N MET A 48 11.97 -2.17 -58.11
CA MET A 48 11.10 -1.10 -58.57
C MET A 48 11.78 0.28 -58.56
N GLU A 49 11.73 0.96 -59.70
CA GLU A 49 12.24 2.33 -59.85
C GLU A 49 11.20 3.34 -59.39
N VAL A 50 11.64 4.36 -58.65
CA VAL A 50 10.82 5.52 -58.25
C VAL A 50 11.38 6.78 -58.88
N THR A 51 10.52 7.48 -59.62
CA THR A 51 10.82 8.74 -60.28
C THR A 51 9.88 9.82 -59.76
N TRP A 52 10.43 10.99 -59.46
CA TRP A 52 9.64 12.18 -59.11
C TRP A 52 9.61 13.14 -60.29
N LEU A 53 8.43 13.67 -60.59
CA LEU A 53 8.20 14.73 -61.57
C LEU A 53 7.78 16.01 -60.84
N LYS A 54 8.19 17.16 -61.36
CA LYS A 54 7.58 18.47 -61.04
C LYS A 54 6.98 19.04 -62.33
N ASP A 55 5.69 19.36 -62.28
CA ASP A 55 4.91 19.89 -63.40
C ASP A 55 5.10 19.04 -64.69
N GLY A 56 5.12 17.71 -64.49
CA GLY A 56 5.29 16.72 -65.57
C GLY A 56 6.73 16.48 -66.05
N ARG A 57 7.74 17.14 -65.46
CA ARG A 57 9.16 16.98 -65.85
C ARG A 57 9.96 16.22 -64.79
N PRO A 58 10.84 15.27 -65.15
CA PRO A 58 11.70 14.58 -64.20
C PRO A 58 12.52 15.54 -63.34
N LEU A 59 12.46 15.32 -62.03
CA LEU A 59 13.29 16.03 -61.07
C LEU A 59 14.65 15.36 -60.99
N ASN A 60 15.69 16.14 -61.23
CA ASN A 60 17.07 15.70 -61.03
C ASN A 60 17.44 15.86 -59.55
N THR A 61 18.10 14.84 -59.01
CA THR A 61 18.65 14.91 -57.65
C THR A 61 19.83 15.88 -57.59
N THR A 62 19.89 16.64 -56.49
CA THR A 62 20.95 17.60 -56.17
C THR A 62 21.20 17.58 -54.66
N GLU A 63 22.17 18.33 -54.13
CA GLU A 63 22.32 18.47 -52.68
C GLU A 63 21.06 19.04 -52.01
N ARG A 64 20.32 19.89 -52.74
CA ARG A 64 19.07 20.53 -52.29
C ARG A 64 17.84 19.65 -52.46
N ILE A 65 17.78 18.84 -53.52
CA ILE A 65 16.65 17.96 -53.87
C ILE A 65 17.11 16.50 -53.77
N ARG A 66 16.66 15.79 -52.74
CA ARG A 66 17.03 14.39 -52.50
C ARG A 66 15.82 13.49 -52.58
N SER A 67 15.97 12.36 -53.27
CA SER A 67 15.00 11.27 -53.25
C SER A 67 15.59 10.14 -52.41
N GLU A 68 14.85 9.72 -51.40
CA GLU A 68 15.27 8.71 -50.43
C GLU A 68 14.24 7.59 -50.42
N ARG A 69 14.70 6.34 -50.30
CA ARG A 69 13.84 5.17 -50.14
C ARG A 69 14.34 4.34 -48.96
N ASP A 70 13.43 4.03 -48.05
CA ASP A 70 13.66 3.14 -46.92
C ASP A 70 12.52 2.11 -46.85
N GLY A 71 12.80 0.88 -47.27
CA GLY A 71 11.78 -0.16 -47.45
C GLY A 71 10.66 0.28 -48.39
N LEU A 72 9.43 0.34 -47.86
CA LEU A 72 8.24 0.78 -48.61
C LEU A 72 8.15 2.30 -48.74
N THR A 73 8.81 3.04 -47.86
CA THR A 73 8.66 4.49 -47.77
C THR A 73 9.55 5.19 -48.79
N CYS A 74 8.93 6.01 -49.63
CA CYS A 74 9.59 6.87 -50.61
C CYS A 74 9.43 8.33 -50.17
N ARG A 75 10.52 9.09 -50.18
CA ARG A 75 10.58 10.49 -49.74
C ARG A 75 11.25 11.37 -50.78
N LEU A 76 10.63 12.49 -51.11
CA LEU A 76 11.26 13.61 -51.80
C LEU A 76 11.48 14.74 -50.81
N VAL A 77 12.74 15.15 -50.64
CA VAL A 77 13.15 16.22 -49.73
C VAL A 77 13.70 17.38 -50.55
N ILE A 78 13.10 18.56 -50.42
CA ILE A 78 13.59 19.80 -51.05
C ILE A 78 13.92 20.80 -49.94
N ALA A 79 15.21 21.03 -49.71
CA ALA A 79 15.68 22.00 -48.73
C ALA A 79 15.61 23.44 -49.28
N ASN A 80 15.49 24.42 -48.38
CA ASN A 80 15.46 25.85 -48.70
C ASN A 80 14.48 26.17 -49.84
N VAL A 81 13.21 25.81 -49.63
CA VAL A 81 12.12 25.97 -50.61
C VAL A 81 12.02 27.42 -51.06
N THR A 82 11.91 27.63 -52.37
CA THR A 82 11.68 28.94 -52.98
C THR A 82 10.28 28.97 -53.60
N THR A 83 9.76 30.15 -53.91
CA THR A 83 8.51 30.27 -54.69
C THR A 83 8.56 29.52 -56.04
N GLY A 84 9.76 29.32 -56.60
CA GLY A 84 9.99 28.50 -57.79
C GLY A 84 9.81 26.99 -57.59
N ASP A 85 9.70 26.50 -56.36
CA ASP A 85 9.41 25.10 -56.04
C ASP A 85 7.90 24.82 -55.93
N GLU A 86 7.04 25.84 -56.03
CA GLU A 86 5.58 25.68 -56.19
C GLU A 86 5.25 24.93 -57.47
N GLY A 87 4.25 24.05 -57.40
CA GLY A 87 3.81 23.26 -58.55
C GLY A 87 3.26 21.90 -58.15
N LYS A 88 2.89 21.12 -59.16
CA LYS A 88 2.35 19.76 -58.99
C LYS A 88 3.49 18.75 -59.04
N TYR A 89 3.63 17.95 -57.99
CA TYR A 89 4.62 16.88 -57.91
C TYR A 89 3.95 15.52 -58.12
N THR A 90 4.52 14.70 -59.00
CA THR A 90 4.03 13.35 -59.27
C THR A 90 5.11 12.34 -58.90
N ILE A 91 4.78 11.37 -58.05
CA ILE A 91 5.60 10.18 -57.89
C ILE A 91 5.13 9.12 -58.87
N ILE A 92 6.09 8.49 -59.52
CA ILE A 92 5.91 7.34 -60.39
C ILE A 92 6.71 6.18 -59.81
N ALA A 93 6.05 5.07 -59.56
CA ALA A 93 6.70 3.82 -59.17
C ALA A 93 6.46 2.77 -60.26
N LYS A 94 7.54 2.21 -60.81
CA LYS A 94 7.49 1.34 -61.97
C LYS A 94 8.35 0.09 -61.78
N ASP A 95 7.80 -1.07 -62.10
CA ASP A 95 8.53 -2.32 -62.23
C ASP A 95 8.13 -3.05 -63.54
N GLU A 96 8.58 -4.28 -63.71
CA GLU A 96 8.27 -5.12 -64.88
C GLU A 96 6.78 -5.44 -65.04
N ASN A 97 5.98 -5.34 -63.97
CA ASN A 97 4.58 -5.71 -63.91
C ASN A 97 3.65 -4.51 -64.13
N GLY A 98 4.15 -3.28 -64.01
CA GLY A 98 3.42 -2.07 -64.36
C GLY A 98 3.90 -0.82 -63.65
N GLU A 99 3.02 0.18 -63.57
CA GLU A 99 3.34 1.52 -63.08
C GLU A 99 2.18 2.06 -62.21
N ALA A 100 2.51 2.69 -61.09
CA ALA A 100 1.57 3.46 -60.27
C ALA A 100 2.01 4.93 -60.19
N LYS A 101 1.04 5.84 -60.23
CA LYS A 101 1.27 7.30 -60.10
C LYS A 101 0.41 7.92 -59.02
N ALA A 102 0.97 8.87 -58.29
CA ALA A 102 0.23 9.71 -57.36
C ALA A 102 0.75 11.15 -57.39
N ASP A 103 -0.16 12.10 -57.17
CA ASP A 103 0.09 13.53 -57.29
C ASP A 103 -0.04 14.26 -55.95
N THR A 104 0.73 15.34 -55.78
CA THR A 104 0.57 16.32 -54.70
C THR A 104 0.76 17.74 -55.22
N ASP A 105 -0.13 18.65 -54.85
CA ASP A 105 0.00 20.08 -55.17
C ASP A 105 0.77 20.79 -54.06
N VAL A 106 1.92 21.38 -54.38
CA VAL A 106 2.72 22.15 -53.43
C VAL A 106 2.49 23.63 -53.69
N VAL A 107 2.06 24.36 -52.65
CA VAL A 107 1.92 25.83 -52.67
C VAL A 107 2.93 26.43 -51.71
N VAL A 108 3.68 27.43 -52.15
CA VAL A 108 4.72 28.07 -51.34
C VAL A 108 4.20 29.41 -50.82
N SER A 109 4.13 29.55 -49.49
CA SER A 109 3.85 30.84 -48.85
C SER A 109 5.12 31.72 -48.90
N PRO A 110 5.13 32.85 -49.64
CA PRO A 110 6.29 33.73 -49.69
C PRO A 110 6.57 34.29 -48.30
N LYS A 111 7.85 34.39 -47.93
CA LYS A 111 8.22 34.96 -46.65
C LYS A 111 7.98 36.48 -46.69
N ARG A 112 6.84 36.93 -46.19
CA ARG A 112 6.59 38.37 -45.98
C ARG A 112 7.62 38.90 -44.99
N GLU A 113 8.52 39.79 -45.43
CA GLU A 113 9.03 40.83 -44.55
C GLU A 113 7.83 41.59 -43.98
N ALA A 114 7.86 41.84 -42.68
CA ALA A 114 6.78 42.46 -41.94
C ALA A 114 6.52 43.89 -42.44
N ALA A 115 5.70 44.02 -43.49
CA ALA A 115 4.92 45.21 -43.70
C ALA A 115 3.84 45.23 -42.62
N GLU A 116 3.85 46.29 -41.80
CA GLU A 116 2.84 46.61 -40.81
C GLU A 116 1.43 46.50 -41.41
N SER A 117 0.80 45.35 -41.21
CA SER A 117 -0.66 45.23 -41.23
C SER A 117 -1.17 45.77 -39.89
N PRO A 118 -2.34 46.42 -39.85
CA PRO A 118 -2.87 46.99 -38.62
C PRO A 118 -2.95 45.88 -37.58
N SER A 119 -2.30 46.10 -36.44
CA SER A 119 -2.26 45.16 -35.32
C SER A 119 -3.67 44.83 -34.86
N VAL A 120 -4.23 43.71 -35.33
CA VAL A 120 -5.24 42.98 -34.56
C VAL A 120 -4.46 42.41 -33.39
N LYS A 121 -4.59 43.05 -32.22
CA LYS A 121 -4.15 42.44 -30.96
C LYS A 121 -4.87 41.10 -30.86
N ILE A 122 -4.17 39.99 -31.10
CA ILE A 122 -4.68 38.68 -30.71
C ILE A 122 -4.68 38.73 -29.19
N VAL A 123 -5.85 39.03 -28.62
CA VAL A 123 -6.04 38.98 -27.18
C VAL A 123 -5.91 37.52 -26.81
N LYS A 124 -4.73 37.13 -26.31
CA LYS A 124 -4.55 35.83 -25.69
C LYS A 124 -5.47 35.79 -24.48
N GLY A 125 -6.19 34.69 -24.36
CA GLY A 125 -7.18 34.46 -23.33
C GLY A 125 -6.96 33.14 -22.64
N LEU A 126 -7.76 32.93 -21.60
CA LEU A 126 -7.82 31.65 -20.92
C LEU A 126 -8.45 30.59 -21.85
N PRO A 127 -8.11 29.30 -21.68
CA PRO A 127 -8.77 28.22 -22.39
C PRO A 127 -10.27 28.16 -22.06
N GLY A 128 -11.07 27.65 -23.01
CA GLY A 128 -12.44 27.22 -22.72
C GLY A 128 -12.47 25.89 -21.94
N ALA A 129 -13.67 25.42 -21.62
CA ALA A 129 -13.87 24.14 -20.95
C ALA A 129 -13.43 22.95 -21.82
N VAL A 130 -12.92 21.89 -21.18
CA VAL A 130 -12.62 20.64 -21.87
C VAL A 130 -13.90 19.99 -22.40
N GLU A 131 -13.78 19.22 -23.49
CA GLU A 131 -14.90 18.53 -24.11
C GLU A 131 -14.88 17.04 -23.78
N GLY A 132 -16.05 16.38 -23.85
CA GLY A 132 -16.13 14.92 -23.69
C GLY A 132 -15.65 14.37 -22.34
N LEU A 133 -15.69 15.16 -21.26
CA LEU A 133 -15.34 14.68 -19.92
C LEU A 133 -16.28 13.54 -19.52
N GLN A 134 -15.70 12.38 -19.25
CA GLN A 134 -16.44 11.17 -18.87
C GLN A 134 -15.64 10.27 -17.93
N VAL A 135 -16.36 9.43 -17.18
CA VAL A 135 -15.79 8.35 -16.36
C VAL A 135 -15.55 7.15 -17.27
N GLU A 136 -14.29 6.73 -17.40
CA GLU A 136 -13.89 5.56 -18.20
C GLU A 136 -14.05 4.26 -17.40
N SER A 137 -13.62 4.26 -16.14
CA SER A 137 -13.77 3.12 -15.23
C SER A 137 -13.86 3.57 -13.78
N CYS A 138 -14.52 2.77 -12.96
CA CYS A 138 -14.66 3.00 -11.52
C CYS A 138 -14.36 1.70 -10.77
N ALA A 139 -13.53 1.79 -9.74
CA ALA A 139 -13.17 0.70 -8.86
C ALA A 139 -13.53 1.05 -7.40
N MET A 140 -13.08 0.21 -6.47
CA MET A 140 -13.31 0.40 -5.03
C MET A 140 -12.66 1.67 -4.49
N ASP A 141 -11.46 2.00 -4.95
CA ASP A 141 -10.63 3.09 -4.41
C ASP A 141 -10.12 4.05 -5.49
N SER A 142 -10.60 3.90 -6.72
CA SER A 142 -10.10 4.65 -7.86
C SER A 142 -11.13 4.90 -8.95
N VAL A 143 -10.94 6.01 -9.67
CA VAL A 143 -11.77 6.44 -10.80
C VAL A 143 -10.85 6.92 -11.92
N SER A 144 -11.10 6.45 -13.14
CA SER A 144 -10.38 6.90 -14.35
C SER A 144 -11.26 7.85 -15.14
N LEU A 145 -10.72 9.03 -15.46
CA LEU A 145 -11.40 10.07 -16.23
C LEU A 145 -10.71 10.26 -17.58
N THR A 146 -11.48 10.50 -18.62
CA THR A 146 -10.99 10.87 -19.96
C THR A 146 -11.73 12.08 -20.50
N TRP A 147 -11.07 12.88 -21.33
CA TRP A 147 -11.64 14.06 -21.98
C TRP A 147 -10.91 14.39 -23.28
N THR A 148 -11.29 15.48 -23.95
CA THR A 148 -10.60 16.06 -25.11
C THR A 148 -10.24 17.52 -24.84
N SER A 149 -9.19 18.00 -25.51
CA SER A 149 -8.75 19.40 -25.39
C SER A 149 -9.88 20.37 -25.78
N PRO A 150 -9.98 21.56 -25.16
CA PRO A 150 -10.98 22.56 -25.53
C PRO A 150 -10.83 22.99 -26.98
N ALA A 151 -11.96 23.22 -27.68
CA ALA A 151 -11.93 23.81 -29.03
C ALA A 151 -11.36 25.24 -29.03
N ASN A 152 -11.60 26.02 -27.97
CA ASN A 152 -11.01 27.33 -27.77
C ASN A 152 -9.84 27.24 -26.78
N THR A 153 -8.61 27.34 -27.26
CA THR A 153 -7.41 27.33 -26.41
C THR A 153 -6.99 28.71 -25.91
N GLY A 154 -7.77 29.76 -26.23
CA GLY A 154 -7.43 31.15 -25.89
C GLY A 154 -6.24 31.71 -26.67
N GLY A 155 -5.84 31.07 -27.77
CA GLY A 155 -4.71 31.52 -28.61
C GLY A 155 -3.33 31.10 -28.11
N SER A 156 -3.25 30.31 -27.04
CA SER A 156 -2.02 29.70 -26.51
C SER A 156 -2.17 28.17 -26.43
N LYS A 157 -1.06 27.42 -26.48
CA LYS A 157 -1.09 25.96 -26.35
C LYS A 157 -1.51 25.55 -24.94
N ILE A 158 -2.38 24.54 -24.82
CA ILE A 158 -2.69 23.93 -23.52
C ILE A 158 -1.43 23.27 -22.95
N SER A 159 -1.08 23.67 -21.73
CA SER A 159 0.08 23.19 -20.99
C SER A 159 -0.26 22.01 -20.07
N GLU A 160 -1.39 22.08 -19.39
CA GLU A 160 -1.83 21.09 -18.41
C GLU A 160 -3.35 21.14 -18.20
N TYR A 161 -3.87 20.15 -17.48
CA TYR A 161 -5.26 20.03 -17.05
C TYR A 161 -5.30 19.87 -15.55
N LYS A 162 -6.09 20.71 -14.89
CA LYS A 162 -6.34 20.64 -13.45
C LYS A 162 -7.63 19.87 -13.19
N ILE A 163 -7.57 18.91 -12.29
CA ILE A 163 -8.70 18.07 -11.91
C ILE A 163 -9.02 18.35 -10.45
N GLU A 164 -10.30 18.60 -10.21
CA GLU A 164 -10.82 18.76 -8.86
C GLU A 164 -11.93 17.75 -8.60
N GLN A 165 -12.01 17.34 -7.34
CA GLN A 165 -13.05 16.45 -6.84
C GLN A 165 -13.82 17.10 -5.68
N ARG A 166 -15.01 16.59 -5.43
CA ARG A 166 -15.73 16.81 -4.17
C ARG A 166 -16.70 15.69 -3.89
N THR A 167 -16.97 15.44 -2.62
CA THR A 167 -18.10 14.60 -2.19
C THR A 167 -19.38 15.46 -2.02
N PRO A 168 -20.58 14.86 -1.90
CA PRO A 168 -21.82 15.59 -1.70
C PRO A 168 -21.85 16.45 -0.43
N ASP A 169 -21.18 16.00 0.63
CA ASP A 169 -21.09 16.63 1.95
C ASP A 169 -19.99 17.70 2.04
N GLN A 170 -19.03 17.69 1.11
CA GLN A 170 -17.95 18.67 1.08
C GLN A 170 -18.42 20.02 0.51
N GLN A 171 -18.13 21.10 1.24
CA GLN A 171 -18.25 22.46 0.72
C GLN A 171 -17.01 22.81 -0.12
N GLY A 172 -17.22 23.10 -1.40
CA GLY A 172 -16.16 23.46 -2.33
C GLY A 172 -15.55 22.27 -3.06
N TRP A 173 -14.44 22.51 -3.73
CA TRP A 173 -13.72 21.56 -4.57
C TRP A 173 -12.27 21.43 -4.09
N THR A 174 -11.72 20.22 -4.15
CA THR A 174 -10.30 19.94 -3.82
C THR A 174 -9.56 19.51 -5.07
N GLU A 175 -8.40 20.11 -5.33
CA GLU A 175 -7.50 19.66 -6.40
C GLU A 175 -6.97 18.26 -6.09
N VAL A 176 -7.16 17.33 -7.02
CA VAL A 176 -6.76 15.93 -6.88
C VAL A 176 -5.61 15.56 -7.82
N ALA A 177 -5.50 16.22 -8.97
CA ALA A 177 -4.42 15.99 -9.90
C ALA A 177 -4.22 17.17 -10.86
N THR A 178 -3.00 17.32 -11.34
CA THR A 178 -2.66 18.15 -12.50
C THR A 178 -1.86 17.28 -13.48
N VAL A 179 -2.34 17.18 -14.73
CA VAL A 179 -1.80 16.25 -15.74
C VAL A 179 -1.64 16.94 -17.09
N THR A 180 -0.72 16.45 -17.93
CA THR A 180 -0.48 17.01 -19.27
C THR A 180 -1.21 16.27 -20.39
N ARG A 181 -1.75 15.09 -20.09
CA ARG A 181 -2.53 14.26 -21.02
C ARG A 181 -4.02 14.35 -20.70
N PRO A 182 -4.91 14.15 -21.68
CA PRO A 182 -6.35 14.27 -21.46
C PRO A 182 -6.97 13.00 -20.84
N LYS A 183 -6.31 12.46 -19.81
CA LYS A 183 -6.71 11.31 -19.01
C LYS A 183 -6.10 11.42 -17.61
N CYS A 184 -6.82 10.99 -16.59
CA CYS A 184 -6.31 10.91 -15.22
C CYS A 184 -6.90 9.71 -14.47
N ASP A 185 -6.03 8.94 -13.81
CA ASP A 185 -6.41 7.86 -12.89
C ASP A 185 -6.30 8.39 -11.45
N ILE A 186 -7.44 8.63 -10.82
CA ILE A 186 -7.56 9.14 -9.46
C ILE A 186 -7.60 7.94 -8.51
N LYS A 187 -6.76 7.94 -7.47
CA LYS A 187 -6.60 6.83 -6.51
C LYS A 187 -6.86 7.28 -5.08
N ASN A 188 -6.88 6.33 -4.15
CA ASN A 188 -7.09 6.55 -2.72
C ASN A 188 -8.46 7.19 -2.40
N LEU A 189 -9.47 6.86 -3.19
CA LEU A 189 -10.85 7.25 -2.93
C LEU A 189 -11.47 6.33 -1.88
N THR A 190 -12.41 6.87 -1.12
CA THR A 190 -13.14 6.10 -0.11
C THR A 190 -14.09 5.12 -0.83
N PRO A 191 -14.13 3.83 -0.45
CA PRO A 191 -15.07 2.88 -1.01
C PRO A 191 -16.54 3.28 -0.79
N ASN A 192 -17.43 2.83 -1.67
CA ASN A 192 -18.88 3.11 -1.64
C ASN A 192 -19.25 4.61 -1.53
N THR A 193 -18.39 5.52 -1.98
CA THR A 193 -18.54 6.96 -1.81
C THR A 193 -18.81 7.63 -3.16
N GLU A 194 -19.79 8.54 -3.20
CA GLU A 194 -20.07 9.34 -4.39
C GLU A 194 -19.10 10.52 -4.46
N TYR A 195 -18.51 10.72 -5.64
CA TYR A 195 -17.65 11.83 -5.96
C TYR A 195 -18.19 12.55 -7.19
N ARG A 196 -17.97 13.87 -7.25
CA ARG A 196 -18.07 14.66 -8.46
C ARG A 196 -16.70 15.14 -8.85
N PHE A 197 -16.40 15.08 -10.15
CA PHE A 197 -15.12 15.49 -10.72
C PHE A 197 -15.35 16.58 -11.77
N ARG A 198 -14.46 17.57 -11.81
CA ARG A 198 -14.41 18.58 -12.87
C ARG A 198 -12.99 18.77 -13.34
N VAL A 199 -12.85 19.17 -14.60
CA VAL A 199 -11.56 19.38 -15.26
C VAL A 199 -11.53 20.74 -15.95
N ALA A 200 -10.43 21.46 -15.81
CA ALA A 200 -10.15 22.71 -16.51
C ALA A 200 -8.78 22.63 -17.19
N ALA A 201 -8.67 23.19 -18.39
CA ALA A 201 -7.40 23.28 -19.11
C ALA A 201 -6.65 24.57 -18.72
N SER A 202 -5.33 24.55 -18.74
CA SER A 202 -4.46 25.69 -18.42
C SER A 202 -3.48 25.97 -19.55
N ASN A 203 -3.27 27.24 -19.90
CA ASN A 203 -2.28 27.70 -20.88
C ASN A 203 -1.35 28.76 -20.26
N SER A 204 -0.54 29.45 -21.08
CA SER A 204 0.35 30.52 -20.60
C SER A 204 -0.35 31.68 -19.89
N GLU A 205 -1.64 31.89 -20.15
CA GLU A 205 -2.44 32.95 -19.56
C GLU A 205 -3.13 32.48 -18.25
N GLY A 206 -3.16 31.18 -17.99
CA GLY A 206 -3.66 30.58 -16.75
C GLY A 206 -4.76 29.55 -16.96
N LEU A 207 -5.51 29.31 -15.88
CA LEU A 207 -6.56 28.31 -15.80
C LEU A 207 -7.85 28.77 -16.48
N GLY A 208 -8.36 27.95 -17.39
CA GLY A 208 -9.58 28.17 -18.15
C GLY A 208 -10.86 27.77 -17.42
N ASP A 209 -11.94 27.74 -18.20
CA ASP A 209 -13.26 27.36 -17.70
C ASP A 209 -13.29 25.88 -17.28
N TRP A 210 -14.07 25.59 -16.22
CA TRP A 210 -14.34 24.23 -15.78
C TRP A 210 -15.40 23.58 -16.66
N ALA A 211 -15.15 22.35 -17.10
CA ALA A 211 -16.20 21.52 -17.69
C ALA A 211 -17.31 21.20 -16.67
N ALA A 212 -18.49 20.88 -17.21
CA ALA A 212 -19.59 20.38 -16.39
C ALA A 212 -19.12 19.12 -15.61
N PRO A 213 -19.38 19.05 -14.30
CA PRO A 213 -18.84 17.97 -13.49
C PRO A 213 -19.53 16.63 -13.78
N VAL A 214 -18.77 15.55 -13.68
CA VAL A 214 -19.26 14.17 -13.79
C VAL A 214 -19.30 13.50 -12.41
N SER A 215 -20.32 12.69 -12.15
CA SER A 215 -20.42 11.89 -10.91
C SER A 215 -19.85 10.49 -11.14
N ALA A 216 -19.16 9.95 -10.14
CA ALA A 216 -18.86 8.52 -10.05
C ALA A 216 -19.08 8.06 -8.60
N LYS A 217 -19.57 6.83 -8.41
CA LYS A 217 -19.63 6.20 -7.09
C LYS A 217 -18.66 5.04 -7.08
N THR A 218 -17.70 5.06 -6.17
CA THR A 218 -16.75 3.96 -5.99
C THR A 218 -17.48 2.69 -5.58
N SER A 219 -16.95 1.54 -5.99
CA SER A 219 -17.51 0.24 -5.61
C SER A 219 -17.39 0.00 -4.10
N PRO A 220 -18.26 -0.83 -3.50
CA PRO A 220 -18.10 -1.25 -2.11
C PRO A 220 -16.74 -1.89 -1.86
N ALA A 221 -16.27 -1.80 -0.61
CA ALA A 221 -15.09 -2.55 -0.20
C ALA A 221 -15.38 -4.05 -0.30
N GLY A 222 -14.46 -4.78 -0.94
CA GLY A 222 -14.48 -6.24 -0.96
C GLY A 222 -14.18 -6.76 0.44
N SER A 223 -14.73 -7.91 0.77
CA SER A 223 -14.51 -8.58 2.05
C SER A 223 -14.01 -10.00 1.81
N LYS A 224 -13.05 -10.44 2.64
CA LYS A 224 -12.57 -11.82 2.61
C LYS A 224 -13.72 -12.77 2.96
N PRO A 225 -13.73 -13.99 2.41
CA PRO A 225 -14.73 -14.98 2.77
C PRO A 225 -14.60 -15.34 4.25
N GLN A 226 -15.71 -15.43 4.97
CA GLN A 226 -15.74 -15.80 6.37
C GLN A 226 -17.00 -16.63 6.67
N PHE A 227 -16.87 -17.67 7.50
CA PHE A 227 -18.02 -18.39 8.03
C PHE A 227 -18.73 -17.57 9.12
N ILE A 228 -20.02 -17.29 8.94
CA ILE A 228 -20.88 -16.71 9.98
C ILE A 228 -21.38 -17.82 10.89
N GLU A 229 -21.83 -18.93 10.29
CA GLU A 229 -22.19 -20.17 10.98
C GLU A 229 -21.36 -21.29 10.34
N PRO A 230 -20.20 -21.64 10.91
CA PRO A 230 -19.40 -22.74 10.39
C PRO A 230 -20.14 -24.07 10.61
N PRO A 231 -19.83 -25.10 9.81
CA PRO A 231 -20.25 -26.46 10.09
C PRO A 231 -19.90 -26.89 11.52
N LEU A 232 -20.73 -27.77 12.10
CA LEU A 232 -20.38 -28.39 13.38
C LEU A 232 -19.03 -29.13 13.23
N PRO A 233 -18.12 -29.02 14.21
CA PRO A 233 -16.79 -29.63 14.11
C PRO A 233 -16.84 -31.17 14.12
N THR A 234 -17.93 -31.75 14.61
CA THR A 234 -18.17 -33.19 14.61
C THR A 234 -19.65 -33.48 14.40
N LEU A 235 -19.94 -34.48 13.55
CA LEU A 235 -21.29 -34.98 13.31
C LEU A 235 -21.33 -36.49 13.52
N ILE A 236 -22.34 -36.95 14.24
CA ILE A 236 -22.61 -38.38 14.43
C ILE A 236 -23.95 -38.69 13.77
N VAL A 237 -23.95 -39.61 12.82
CA VAL A 237 -25.15 -39.99 12.05
C VAL A 237 -25.33 -41.50 12.15
N VAL A 238 -26.57 -41.97 12.18
CA VAL A 238 -26.86 -43.41 12.20
C VAL A 238 -26.76 -43.96 10.77
N ASP A 239 -26.23 -45.17 10.58
CA ASP A 239 -26.15 -45.83 9.27
C ASP A 239 -27.52 -45.84 8.58
N GLY A 240 -27.55 -45.44 7.32
CA GLY A 240 -28.75 -45.31 6.51
C GLY A 240 -29.53 -44.00 6.70
N GLN A 241 -29.18 -43.14 7.66
CA GLN A 241 -29.77 -41.80 7.79
C GLN A 241 -29.06 -40.78 6.88
N PRO A 242 -29.75 -39.71 6.46
CA PRO A 242 -29.13 -38.65 5.69
C PRO A 242 -28.11 -37.88 6.52
N LEU A 243 -26.91 -37.69 5.98
CA LEU A 243 -25.91 -36.77 6.51
C LEU A 243 -26.09 -35.41 5.84
N VAL A 244 -26.29 -34.35 6.63
CA VAL A 244 -26.35 -32.97 6.14
C VAL A 244 -25.32 -32.13 6.87
N ILE A 245 -24.39 -31.55 6.11
CA ILE A 245 -23.41 -30.59 6.62
C ILE A 245 -23.75 -29.23 6.03
N SER A 246 -24.08 -28.25 6.86
CA SER A 246 -24.43 -26.90 6.42
C SER A 246 -23.46 -25.85 6.95
N ALA A 247 -23.28 -24.79 6.17
CA ALA A 247 -22.50 -23.62 6.54
C ALA A 247 -23.19 -22.35 6.04
N LYS A 248 -23.05 -21.25 6.80
CA LYS A 248 -23.33 -19.89 6.31
C LYS A 248 -22.05 -19.09 6.24
N PHE A 249 -21.92 -18.27 5.21
CA PHE A 249 -20.73 -17.48 4.96
C PHE A 249 -21.07 -16.08 4.44
N THR A 250 -20.09 -15.20 4.53
CA THR A 250 -20.09 -13.87 3.92
C THR A 250 -18.82 -13.69 3.10
N GLY A 251 -18.78 -12.66 2.26
CA GLY A 251 -17.66 -12.30 1.41
C GLY A 251 -18.13 -11.44 0.24
N THR A 252 -17.28 -10.55 -0.24
CA THR A 252 -17.57 -9.70 -1.39
C THR A 252 -16.31 -9.61 -2.25
N PRO A 253 -16.35 -10.08 -3.51
CA PRO A 253 -17.46 -10.73 -4.22
C PRO A 253 -17.94 -12.04 -3.55
N THR A 254 -19.14 -12.50 -3.90
CA THR A 254 -19.74 -13.74 -3.35
C THR A 254 -18.76 -14.90 -3.47
N PRO A 255 -18.39 -15.56 -2.35
CA PRO A 255 -17.43 -16.64 -2.39
C PRO A 255 -17.88 -17.85 -3.21
N ALA A 256 -16.97 -18.45 -3.97
CA ALA A 256 -17.13 -19.79 -4.50
C ALA A 256 -16.95 -20.82 -3.39
N VAL A 257 -17.73 -21.90 -3.43
CA VAL A 257 -17.73 -22.96 -2.42
C VAL A 257 -17.19 -24.26 -3.01
N ARG A 258 -16.30 -24.93 -2.28
CA ARG A 258 -15.79 -26.27 -2.61
C ARG A 258 -15.82 -27.18 -1.40
N TRP A 259 -16.36 -28.39 -1.55
CA TRP A 259 -16.39 -29.40 -0.51
C TRP A 259 -15.34 -30.49 -0.77
N TYR A 260 -14.69 -30.94 0.29
CA TYR A 260 -13.68 -31.98 0.26
C TYR A 260 -14.04 -33.11 1.20
N ARG A 261 -13.61 -34.31 0.84
CA ARG A 261 -13.63 -35.49 1.68
C ARG A 261 -12.29 -36.19 1.62
N ASP A 262 -11.63 -36.37 2.76
CA ASP A 262 -10.24 -36.87 2.83
C ASP A 262 -9.31 -36.15 1.83
N ARG A 263 -9.49 -34.83 1.70
CA ARG A 263 -8.79 -33.94 0.75
C ARG A 263 -9.06 -34.15 -0.73
N ARG A 264 -10.01 -35.02 -1.10
CA ARG A 264 -10.50 -35.14 -2.48
C ARG A 264 -11.73 -34.27 -2.64
N GLU A 265 -11.76 -33.49 -3.72
CA GLU A 265 -12.89 -32.63 -4.01
C GLU A 265 -14.13 -33.48 -4.30
N ILE A 266 -15.24 -33.13 -3.66
CA ILE A 266 -16.54 -33.71 -3.95
C ILE A 266 -17.09 -32.97 -5.15
N THR A 267 -17.12 -33.63 -6.30
CA THR A 267 -17.59 -33.05 -7.56
C THR A 267 -19.04 -33.43 -7.89
N ASP A 268 -19.68 -34.20 -7.02
CA ASP A 268 -21.09 -34.57 -7.17
C ASP A 268 -21.98 -33.38 -6.81
N LEU A 269 -22.36 -32.61 -7.83
CA LEU A 269 -23.11 -31.37 -7.67
C LEU A 269 -24.53 -31.60 -7.16
N ASP A 270 -25.12 -32.78 -7.37
CA ASP A 270 -26.47 -33.09 -6.87
C ASP A 270 -26.49 -33.23 -5.33
N SER A 271 -25.33 -33.49 -4.73
CA SER A 271 -25.14 -33.56 -3.29
C SER A 271 -24.82 -32.20 -2.64
N ILE A 272 -24.57 -31.14 -3.43
CA ILE A 272 -24.12 -29.83 -2.93
C ILE A 272 -25.10 -28.72 -3.32
N THR A 273 -25.63 -28.02 -2.32
CA THR A 273 -26.39 -26.78 -2.51
C THR A 273 -25.50 -25.59 -2.18
N VAL A 274 -25.51 -24.56 -3.03
CA VAL A 274 -24.80 -23.30 -2.81
C VAL A 274 -25.74 -22.14 -3.16
N ASP A 275 -25.99 -21.29 -2.17
CA ASP A 275 -26.69 -20.01 -2.30
C ASP A 275 -25.69 -18.85 -2.11
N SER A 276 -26.16 -17.59 -2.15
CA SER A 276 -25.28 -16.42 -2.01
C SER A 276 -24.62 -16.27 -0.64
N GLU A 277 -25.17 -16.90 0.40
CA GLU A 277 -24.71 -16.77 1.80
C GLU A 277 -24.64 -18.11 2.55
N SER A 278 -24.94 -19.23 1.87
CA SER A 278 -24.98 -20.54 2.53
C SER A 278 -24.64 -21.67 1.58
N THR A 279 -24.20 -22.78 2.15
CA THR A 279 -24.00 -24.03 1.44
C THR A 279 -24.39 -25.22 2.31
N SER A 280 -24.81 -26.30 1.67
CA SER A 280 -24.98 -27.59 2.33
C SER A 280 -24.48 -28.74 1.47
N LEU A 281 -23.79 -29.69 2.08
CA LEU A 281 -23.49 -31.01 1.52
C LEU A 281 -24.46 -32.03 2.12
N THR A 282 -25.16 -32.77 1.27
CA THR A 282 -26.13 -33.81 1.67
C THR A 282 -25.73 -35.16 1.09
N ILE A 283 -25.64 -36.18 1.94
CA ILE A 283 -25.55 -37.58 1.55
C ILE A 283 -26.86 -38.25 1.97
N SER A 284 -27.68 -38.68 1.01
CA SER A 284 -29.04 -39.18 1.25
C SER A 284 -29.10 -40.40 2.16
N GLU A 285 -28.11 -41.30 2.05
CA GLU A 285 -27.96 -42.48 2.91
C GLU A 285 -26.50 -42.63 3.33
N ALA A 286 -26.16 -42.16 4.54
CA ALA A 286 -24.79 -42.28 5.04
C ALA A 286 -24.46 -43.72 5.44
N ARG A 287 -23.28 -44.22 5.06
CA ARG A 287 -22.86 -45.61 5.25
C ARG A 287 -21.60 -45.74 6.10
N GLN A 288 -21.66 -46.61 7.11
CA GLN A 288 -20.52 -46.89 7.98
C GLN A 288 -19.35 -47.51 7.21
N GLY A 289 -18.15 -47.00 7.47
CA GLY A 289 -16.90 -47.34 6.77
C GLY A 289 -16.79 -46.73 5.37
N VAL A 290 -17.87 -46.13 4.87
CA VAL A 290 -17.94 -45.51 3.55
C VAL A 290 -18.10 -44.01 3.65
N ASP A 291 -18.67 -43.42 4.70
CA ASP A 291 -18.86 -41.96 4.89
C ASP A 291 -18.20 -41.41 6.18
N ASP A 292 -17.59 -42.28 6.98
CA ASP A 292 -16.77 -41.93 8.15
C ASP A 292 -15.46 -41.27 7.73
N SER A 293 -15.44 -39.94 7.71
CA SER A 293 -14.34 -39.21 7.10
C SER A 293 -14.23 -37.79 7.60
N LEU A 294 -13.10 -37.15 7.26
CA LEU A 294 -12.92 -35.72 7.41
C LEU A 294 -13.48 -35.01 6.17
N TYR A 295 -14.50 -34.19 6.38
CA TYR A 295 -15.03 -33.29 5.37
C TYR A 295 -14.44 -31.88 5.58
N SER A 296 -14.22 -31.15 4.49
CA SER A 296 -13.78 -29.74 4.58
C SER A 296 -14.63 -28.89 3.65
N CYS A 297 -15.18 -27.78 4.16
CA CYS A 297 -15.78 -26.73 3.35
C CYS A 297 -14.73 -25.65 3.11
N LEU A 298 -14.51 -25.25 1.86
CA LEU A 298 -13.65 -24.13 1.46
C LEU A 298 -14.51 -23.07 0.78
N ILE A 299 -14.34 -21.83 1.20
CA ILE A 299 -14.95 -20.65 0.58
C ILE A 299 -13.86 -19.70 0.09
N GLU A 300 -13.97 -19.21 -1.15
CA GLU A 300 -12.93 -18.36 -1.76
C GLU A 300 -13.50 -17.22 -2.60
N ASN A 301 -12.85 -16.06 -2.57
CA ASN A 301 -13.04 -14.99 -3.54
C ASN A 301 -11.68 -14.33 -3.85
N ASP A 302 -11.66 -13.28 -4.66
CA ASP A 302 -10.43 -12.53 -5.01
C ASP A 302 -9.76 -11.84 -3.81
N MET A 303 -10.47 -11.64 -2.69
CA MET A 303 -9.94 -11.06 -1.47
C MET A 303 -9.28 -12.10 -0.55
N GLY A 304 -9.60 -13.40 -0.69
CA GLY A 304 -9.00 -14.47 0.08
C GLY A 304 -9.83 -15.75 0.16
N GLN A 305 -9.54 -16.59 1.15
CA GLN A 305 -10.22 -17.86 1.38
C GLN A 305 -10.40 -18.16 2.87
N ALA A 306 -11.37 -19.01 3.22
CA ALA A 306 -11.54 -19.59 4.55
C ALA A 306 -11.96 -21.06 4.44
N SER A 307 -11.57 -21.91 5.39
CA SER A 307 -11.93 -23.33 5.40
C SER A 307 -12.38 -23.81 6.78
N SER A 308 -13.30 -24.77 6.81
CA SER A 308 -13.78 -25.43 8.02
C SER A 308 -13.77 -26.94 7.84
N ASP A 309 -13.17 -27.65 8.79
CA ASP A 309 -13.07 -29.11 8.83
C ASP A 309 -14.14 -29.74 9.74
N ILE A 310 -14.67 -30.89 9.35
CA ILE A 310 -15.77 -31.60 9.99
C ILE A 310 -15.42 -33.08 10.10
N SER A 311 -15.38 -33.60 11.33
CA SER A 311 -15.24 -35.04 11.57
C SER A 311 -16.61 -35.70 11.54
N VAL A 312 -16.86 -36.58 10.58
CA VAL A 312 -18.11 -37.35 10.50
C VAL A 312 -17.89 -38.77 11.02
N SER A 313 -18.80 -39.25 11.86
CA SER A 313 -18.81 -40.63 12.37
C SER A 313 -20.20 -41.25 12.18
N ILE A 314 -20.25 -42.40 11.52
CA ILE A 314 -21.45 -43.16 11.24
C ILE A 314 -21.54 -44.35 12.20
N ILE A 315 -22.62 -44.42 12.98
CA ILE A 315 -22.85 -45.47 13.98
C ILE A 315 -23.96 -46.40 13.53
N LEU A 316 -23.85 -47.70 13.82
CA LEU A 316 -24.93 -48.64 13.57
C LEU A 316 -26.07 -48.39 14.56
N SER A 317 -27.32 -48.45 14.09
CA SER A 317 -28.48 -48.46 14.98
C SER A 317 -28.43 -49.72 15.84
N SER A 318 -28.29 -49.57 17.16
CA SER A 318 -28.49 -50.70 18.08
C SER A 318 -29.98 -50.99 18.19
N GLU A 319 -30.46 -52.05 17.58
CA GLU A 319 -31.71 -52.67 18.01
C GLU A 319 -31.41 -53.94 18.81
N ASP A 320 -32.16 -54.06 19.90
CA ASP A 320 -32.24 -55.14 20.87
C ASP A 320 -31.22 -55.15 22.03
N THR A 321 -31.62 -54.56 23.15
CA THR A 321 -31.75 -55.31 24.42
C THR A 321 -32.62 -54.51 25.39
N THR A 322 -33.79 -55.06 25.68
CA THR A 322 -34.50 -54.83 26.95
C THR A 322 -33.62 -55.25 28.13
N ASP A 323 -33.80 -54.57 29.25
CA ASP A 323 -33.20 -54.82 30.58
C ASP A 323 -31.76 -54.35 30.79
N LEU A 324 -31.62 -53.17 31.43
CA LEU A 324 -31.05 -53.04 32.79
C LEU A 324 -30.78 -51.56 33.09
N GLU A 325 -31.73 -50.93 33.79
CA GLU A 325 -31.43 -49.90 34.78
C GLU A 325 -30.52 -50.51 35.86
N THR A 326 -29.21 -50.61 35.62
CA THR A 326 -28.14 -50.71 36.63
C THR A 326 -26.78 -50.92 35.94
N ARG A 327 -26.24 -49.88 35.31
CA ARG A 327 -24.79 -49.66 35.35
C ARG A 327 -24.40 -48.22 35.05
N SER A 328 -24.51 -47.39 36.09
CA SER A 328 -23.62 -46.24 36.25
C SER A 328 -22.15 -46.68 36.07
N GLU A 329 -21.38 -45.80 35.44
CA GLU A 329 -19.91 -45.82 35.36
C GLU A 329 -19.27 -47.02 34.64
N ARG A 330 -19.22 -46.95 33.31
CA ARG A 330 -18.03 -47.42 32.59
C ARG A 330 -17.70 -46.47 31.44
N SER A 331 -16.81 -45.53 31.73
CA SER A 331 -16.00 -44.84 30.72
C SER A 331 -15.44 -45.88 29.75
N GLU A 332 -15.93 -45.87 28.50
CA GLU A 332 -15.31 -46.65 27.43
C GLU A 332 -13.92 -46.07 27.19
N LYS A 333 -12.92 -46.82 27.65
CA LYS A 333 -11.52 -46.47 27.52
C LYS A 333 -11.20 -46.43 26.02
N ALA A 334 -10.72 -45.29 25.54
CA ALA A 334 -10.30 -45.10 24.15
C ALA A 334 -9.46 -46.31 23.67
N PRO A 335 -9.60 -46.73 22.40
CA PRO A 335 -8.89 -47.88 21.84
C PRO A 335 -7.40 -47.85 22.20
N ALA A 336 -6.83 -49.00 22.56
CA ALA A 336 -5.42 -49.07 22.93
C ALA A 336 -4.54 -48.58 21.77
N GLY A 337 -3.88 -47.43 21.94
CA GLY A 337 -3.04 -46.80 20.93
C GLY A 337 -3.60 -45.50 20.32
N THR A 338 -4.84 -45.11 20.63
CA THR A 338 -5.37 -43.77 20.29
C THR A 338 -4.52 -42.68 20.95
N PRO A 339 -4.26 -41.55 20.27
CA PRO A 339 -3.49 -40.48 20.86
C PRO A 339 -4.17 -39.94 22.13
N SER A 340 -3.40 -39.44 23.08
CA SER A 340 -3.95 -38.87 24.31
C SER A 340 -3.14 -37.66 24.79
N LEU A 341 -3.76 -36.81 25.58
CA LEU A 341 -3.14 -35.64 26.18
C LEU A 341 -2.61 -35.98 27.58
N LEU A 342 -1.30 -35.87 27.77
CA LEU A 342 -0.67 -35.95 29.10
C LEU A 342 -0.58 -34.58 29.77
N LYS A 343 -0.43 -33.52 28.97
CA LYS A 343 -0.46 -32.13 29.45
C LYS A 343 -1.13 -31.27 28.38
N PRO A 344 -2.31 -30.68 28.64
CA PRO A 344 -2.96 -29.77 27.70
C PRO A 344 -2.23 -28.42 27.61
N LEU A 345 -2.59 -27.64 26.59
CA LEU A 345 -2.21 -26.24 26.48
C LEU A 345 -2.88 -25.40 27.56
N THR A 346 -2.31 -24.23 27.83
CA THR A 346 -2.82 -23.26 28.79
C THR A 346 -2.80 -21.88 28.16
N ASP A 347 -3.79 -21.06 28.45
CA ASP A 347 -3.88 -19.68 27.96
C ASP A 347 -2.62 -18.88 28.30
N GLU A 348 -2.24 -17.99 27.39
CA GLU A 348 -1.03 -17.17 27.50
C GLU A 348 -1.36 -15.71 27.20
N THR A 349 -0.76 -14.79 27.97
CA THR A 349 -0.84 -13.36 27.72
C THR A 349 0.58 -12.81 27.66
N VAL A 350 0.90 -12.11 26.58
CA VAL A 350 2.25 -11.64 26.27
C VAL A 350 2.18 -10.20 25.72
N GLN A 351 3.24 -9.43 25.88
CA GLN A 351 3.34 -8.10 25.28
C GLN A 351 3.88 -8.20 23.86
N ALA A 352 3.39 -7.35 22.96
CA ALA A 352 3.94 -7.23 21.61
C ALA A 352 5.46 -7.00 21.66
N GLY A 353 6.20 -7.69 20.81
CA GLY A 353 7.67 -7.72 20.77
C GLY A 353 8.30 -8.86 21.58
N GLN A 354 7.59 -9.45 22.54
CA GLN A 354 8.10 -10.58 23.32
C GLN A 354 7.84 -11.92 22.63
N GLN A 355 8.57 -12.96 23.02
CA GLN A 355 8.30 -14.33 22.59
C GLN A 355 7.27 -15.00 23.51
N PHE A 356 6.49 -15.93 22.96
CA PHE A 356 5.60 -16.79 23.74
C PHE A 356 5.79 -18.25 23.36
N VAL A 357 5.53 -19.17 24.30
CA VAL A 357 5.86 -20.60 24.15
C VAL A 357 4.68 -21.47 24.57
N LEU A 358 4.01 -22.02 23.57
CA LEU A 358 2.96 -23.02 23.77
C LEU A 358 3.56 -24.41 23.85
N ASN A 359 3.26 -25.13 24.92
CA ASN A 359 3.71 -26.51 25.08
C ASN A 359 2.59 -27.43 25.56
N CYS A 360 2.48 -28.59 24.92
CA CYS A 360 1.63 -29.67 25.37
C CYS A 360 2.40 -30.99 25.34
N LYS A 361 1.92 -31.99 26.07
CA LYS A 361 2.51 -33.33 26.08
C LYS A 361 1.47 -34.33 25.63
N ILE A 362 1.82 -35.16 24.66
CA ILE A 362 0.93 -36.12 24.03
C ILE A 362 1.51 -37.54 24.10
N THR A 363 0.65 -38.55 24.03
CA THR A 363 1.06 -39.92 23.68
C THR A 363 0.57 -40.24 22.28
N SER A 364 1.45 -40.66 21.37
CA SER A 364 1.03 -41.26 20.10
C SER A 364 2.14 -42.14 19.53
N LYS A 365 1.77 -43.34 19.03
CA LYS A 365 2.65 -44.18 18.21
C LYS A 365 2.47 -43.76 16.75
N ASN A 366 3.55 -43.34 16.10
CA ASN A 366 3.57 -42.88 14.70
C ASN A 366 2.54 -41.77 14.37
N GLY A 367 2.21 -40.92 15.37
CA GLY A 367 1.25 -39.84 15.18
C GLY A 367 1.84 -38.66 14.42
N THR A 368 1.00 -38.01 13.62
CA THR A 368 1.30 -36.73 12.99
C THR A 368 0.77 -35.60 13.86
N VAL A 369 1.56 -34.54 14.03
CA VAL A 369 1.17 -33.35 14.80
C VAL A 369 0.98 -32.17 13.88
N ALA A 370 -0.10 -31.42 14.08
CA ALA A 370 -0.40 -30.19 13.37
C ALA A 370 -0.81 -29.09 14.36
N TRP A 371 -0.36 -27.87 14.09
CA TRP A 371 -0.69 -26.68 14.86
C TRP A 371 -1.57 -25.76 14.03
N TYR A 372 -2.53 -25.12 14.69
CA TYR A 372 -3.48 -24.20 14.07
C TYR A 372 -3.59 -22.92 14.91
N ARG A 373 -3.84 -21.79 14.25
CA ARG A 373 -4.16 -20.50 14.86
C ARG A 373 -5.40 -19.95 14.16
N ASN A 374 -6.52 -19.79 14.88
CA ASN A 374 -7.80 -19.38 14.30
C ASN A 374 -8.15 -20.21 13.04
N ASP A 375 -7.92 -21.52 13.13
CA ASP A 375 -8.14 -22.53 12.07
C ASP A 375 -7.14 -22.50 10.89
N ASP A 376 -6.25 -21.50 10.81
CA ASP A 376 -5.13 -21.52 9.86
C ASP A 376 -4.00 -22.42 10.35
N ARG A 377 -3.47 -23.27 9.46
CA ARG A 377 -2.34 -24.14 9.78
C ARG A 377 -1.09 -23.32 10.02
N VAL A 378 -0.52 -23.44 11.22
CA VAL A 378 0.79 -22.86 11.55
C VAL A 378 1.89 -23.75 10.99
N ILE A 379 2.78 -23.17 10.20
CA ILE A 379 3.98 -23.82 9.67
C ILE A 379 5.22 -23.21 10.29
N SER A 380 6.32 -23.98 10.32
CA SER A 380 7.60 -23.46 10.79
C SER A 380 8.09 -22.36 9.85
N THR A 381 8.43 -21.20 10.41
CA THR A 381 9.00 -20.04 9.73
C THR A 381 10.12 -19.45 10.60
N GLY A 382 10.77 -18.36 10.15
CA GLY A 382 11.71 -17.63 11.01
C GLY A 382 11.05 -17.00 12.25
N ARG A 383 9.72 -16.78 12.24
CA ARG A 383 8.96 -16.24 13.40
C ARG A 383 8.30 -17.33 14.23
N TYR A 384 7.91 -18.44 13.62
CA TYR A 384 7.25 -19.57 14.29
C TYR A 384 8.13 -20.82 14.25
N GLU A 385 8.58 -21.31 15.40
CA GLU A 385 9.35 -22.55 15.49
C GLU A 385 8.46 -23.67 16.04
N LEU A 386 8.36 -24.77 15.30
CA LEU A 386 7.58 -25.96 15.70
C LEU A 386 8.51 -27.09 16.08
N PHE A 387 8.34 -27.65 17.27
CA PHE A 387 9.19 -28.70 17.80
C PHE A 387 8.36 -29.90 18.29
N SER A 388 8.79 -31.10 17.89
CA SER A 388 8.22 -32.38 18.31
C SER A 388 9.32 -33.28 18.86
N ALA A 389 9.30 -33.53 20.16
CA ALA A 389 10.26 -34.43 20.80
C ALA A 389 9.81 -35.89 20.76
N LYS A 390 10.78 -36.80 20.72
CA LYS A 390 10.57 -38.25 20.82
C LYS A 390 9.84 -38.69 22.10
N ASN A 391 9.86 -37.88 23.16
CA ASN A 391 9.16 -38.14 24.42
C ASN A 391 7.71 -37.63 24.45
N GLY A 392 7.18 -37.18 23.31
CA GLY A 392 5.81 -36.67 23.17
C GLY A 392 5.63 -35.20 23.56
N LEU A 393 6.69 -34.45 23.89
CA LEU A 393 6.59 -33.01 24.10
C LEU A 393 6.43 -32.29 22.74
N GLN A 394 5.35 -31.54 22.58
CA GLN A 394 5.13 -30.65 21.45
C GLN A 394 5.29 -29.21 21.91
N LYS A 395 5.94 -28.39 21.08
CA LYS A 395 6.19 -26.98 21.38
C LYS A 395 5.99 -26.14 20.11
N LEU A 396 5.32 -25.01 20.27
CA LEU A 396 5.28 -23.91 19.32
C LEU A 396 5.88 -22.68 19.99
N VAL A 397 6.87 -22.08 19.35
CA VAL A 397 7.49 -20.83 19.79
C VAL A 397 7.14 -19.75 18.78
N CYS A 398 6.63 -18.62 19.23
CA CYS A 398 6.50 -17.42 18.42
C CYS A 398 7.54 -16.40 18.89
N HIS A 399 8.42 -15.98 17.99
CA HIS A 399 9.41 -14.94 18.24
C HIS A 399 8.87 -13.58 17.82
N ASN A 400 9.13 -12.56 18.64
CA ASN A 400 8.76 -11.17 18.37
C ASN A 400 7.26 -11.02 18.04
N SER A 401 6.41 -11.37 19.01
CA SER A 401 4.95 -11.44 18.83
C SER A 401 4.35 -10.09 18.43
N VAL A 402 3.35 -10.12 17.55
CA VAL A 402 2.57 -8.93 17.17
C VAL A 402 1.10 -9.13 17.55
N ARG A 403 0.31 -8.06 17.53
CA ARG A 403 -1.12 -8.12 17.88
C ARG A 403 -1.89 -9.19 17.10
N ASP A 404 -1.57 -9.36 15.82
CA ASP A 404 -2.15 -10.36 14.91
C ASP A 404 -1.78 -11.81 15.26
N ASP A 405 -0.80 -12.02 16.15
CA ASP A 405 -0.47 -13.34 16.67
C ASP A 405 -1.41 -13.76 17.81
N SER A 406 -2.31 -12.89 18.25
CA SER A 406 -3.41 -13.23 19.17
C SER A 406 -4.42 -14.17 18.49
N GLY A 407 -4.94 -15.12 19.26
CA GLY A 407 -5.94 -16.05 18.74
C GLY A 407 -6.08 -17.32 19.56
N VAL A 408 -6.90 -18.24 19.05
CA VAL A 408 -7.03 -19.59 19.59
C VAL A 408 -6.02 -20.48 18.88
N TYR A 409 -5.09 -21.03 19.65
CA TYR A 409 -4.09 -21.98 19.16
C TYR A 409 -4.50 -23.40 19.50
N ARG A 410 -4.44 -24.29 18.52
CA ARG A 410 -4.83 -25.69 18.66
C ARG A 410 -3.68 -26.60 18.25
N CYS A 411 -3.36 -27.58 19.08
CA CYS A 411 -2.44 -28.66 18.76
C CYS A 411 -3.25 -29.94 18.55
N VAL A 412 -3.16 -30.51 17.35
CA VAL A 412 -3.87 -31.72 16.94
C VAL A 412 -2.86 -32.84 16.71
N VAL A 413 -3.08 -34.01 17.31
CA VAL A 413 -2.33 -35.24 17.02
C VAL A 413 -3.27 -36.30 16.48
N THR A 414 -2.89 -36.89 15.34
CA THR A 414 -3.66 -37.94 14.68
C THR A 414 -2.80 -39.16 14.42
N ASN A 415 -3.34 -40.35 14.63
CA ASN A 415 -2.79 -41.60 14.13
C ASN A 415 -3.92 -42.49 13.58
N GLU A 416 -3.58 -43.68 13.10
CA GLU A 416 -4.53 -44.66 12.55
C GLU A 416 -5.61 -45.14 13.54
N LYS A 417 -5.46 -44.86 14.85
CA LYS A 417 -6.40 -45.26 15.92
C LYS A 417 -7.23 -44.09 16.45
N GLY A 418 -7.05 -42.87 15.92
CA GLY A 418 -7.86 -41.71 16.27
C GLY A 418 -7.05 -40.44 16.48
N MET A 419 -7.66 -39.48 17.17
CA MET A 419 -7.16 -38.12 17.34
C MET A 419 -7.23 -37.68 18.81
N ALA A 420 -6.29 -36.82 19.21
CA ALA A 420 -6.42 -36.00 20.41
C ALA A 420 -6.07 -34.56 20.06
N GLN A 421 -6.73 -33.60 20.72
CA GLN A 421 -6.49 -32.19 20.50
C GLN A 421 -6.57 -31.38 21.79
N THR A 422 -5.80 -30.31 21.86
CA THR A 422 -5.84 -29.34 22.95
C THR A 422 -5.77 -27.93 22.38
N GLU A 423 -6.44 -26.99 23.03
CA GLU A 423 -6.48 -25.59 22.62
C GLU A 423 -6.20 -24.65 23.78
N CYS A 424 -5.77 -23.43 23.45
CA CYS A 424 -5.59 -22.33 24.38
C CYS A 424 -5.78 -20.99 23.66
N LYS A 425 -6.08 -19.94 24.42
CA LYS A 425 -6.14 -18.57 23.94
C LYS A 425 -4.83 -17.85 24.22
N VAL A 426 -4.22 -17.27 23.19
CA VAL A 426 -3.09 -16.35 23.30
C VAL A 426 -3.61 -14.93 23.11
N THR A 427 -3.28 -14.04 24.06
CA THR A 427 -3.57 -12.61 23.98
C THR A 427 -2.27 -11.83 23.92
N VAL A 428 -1.97 -11.25 22.76
CA VAL A 428 -0.86 -10.30 22.60
C VAL A 428 -1.40 -8.91 22.89
N LYS A 429 -0.99 -8.34 24.02
CA LYS A 429 -1.32 -6.96 24.37
C LYS A 429 -0.37 -6.04 23.62
N ASP A 430 -0.91 -4.97 23.05
CA ASP A 430 -0.09 -3.87 22.57
C ASP A 430 0.86 -3.46 23.71
N SER A 431 2.15 -3.41 23.42
CA SER A 431 3.07 -2.68 24.29
C SER A 431 2.45 -1.30 24.40
N ALA A 432 2.09 -0.85 25.60
CA ALA A 432 1.64 0.52 25.79
C ALA A 432 2.60 1.41 24.99
N GLU A 433 2.06 2.25 24.10
CA GLU A 433 2.86 3.18 23.30
C GLU A 433 3.86 3.79 24.27
N GLN A 434 5.14 3.52 24.06
CA GLN A 434 6.13 4.04 24.97
C GLN A 434 6.09 5.56 24.79
N VAL A 435 5.54 6.25 25.78
CA VAL A 435 5.33 7.70 25.71
C VAL A 435 6.59 8.35 26.24
N THR A 436 7.32 9.05 25.37
CA THR A 436 8.47 9.89 25.75
C THR A 436 8.09 10.85 26.87
N PRO A 437 8.96 11.06 27.87
CA PRO A 437 8.63 11.92 29.00
C PRO A 437 8.27 13.35 28.55
N SER A 438 7.27 13.95 29.19
CA SER A 438 6.86 15.33 28.93
C SER A 438 6.51 16.02 30.25
N PHE A 439 6.94 17.28 30.43
CA PHE A 439 6.63 18.04 31.63
C PHE A 439 5.27 18.72 31.50
N LYS A 440 4.27 18.23 32.25
CA LYS A 440 2.97 18.89 32.39
C LYS A 440 3.07 20.14 33.26
N GLN A 441 3.97 20.11 34.24
CA GLN A 441 4.39 21.27 35.00
C GLN A 441 5.90 21.44 34.82
N PRO A 442 6.35 22.31 33.89
CA PRO A 442 7.77 22.65 33.77
C PRO A 442 8.22 23.53 34.94
N LEU A 443 9.54 23.67 35.10
CA LEU A 443 10.11 24.63 36.04
C LEU A 443 9.93 26.06 35.52
N GLU A 444 9.77 26.98 36.47
CA GLU A 444 9.64 28.41 36.18
C GLU A 444 10.70 29.21 36.97
N ASP A 445 11.24 30.24 36.32
CA ASP A 445 12.21 31.15 36.95
C ASP A 445 11.63 31.74 38.23
N THR A 446 12.38 31.65 39.31
CA THR A 446 11.88 32.02 40.64
C THR A 446 12.90 32.87 41.39
N THR A 447 12.41 33.81 42.19
CA THR A 447 13.23 34.65 43.08
C THR A 447 12.88 34.37 44.54
N THR A 448 13.89 34.24 45.40
CA THR A 448 13.73 34.16 46.86
C THR A 448 14.60 35.17 47.59
N MET A 449 14.31 35.41 48.86
CA MET A 449 15.14 36.27 49.70
C MET A 449 16.22 35.47 50.43
N LEU A 450 17.37 36.10 50.67
CA LEU A 450 18.44 35.54 51.46
C LEU A 450 17.93 35.09 52.83
N GLY A 451 18.24 33.86 53.21
CA GLY A 451 17.83 33.20 54.44
C GLY A 451 16.44 32.53 54.39
N LYS A 452 15.68 32.66 53.30
CA LYS A 452 14.40 31.97 53.15
C LYS A 452 14.53 30.60 52.49
N ASP A 453 13.62 29.70 52.84
CA ASP A 453 13.44 28.43 52.15
C ASP A 453 12.74 28.65 50.80
N ILE A 454 13.04 27.82 49.82
CA ILE A 454 12.34 27.79 48.52
C ILE A 454 12.07 26.35 48.09
N VAL A 455 11.01 26.18 47.31
CA VAL A 455 10.65 24.89 46.71
C VAL A 455 10.48 25.07 45.21
N LEU A 456 11.26 24.34 44.43
CA LEU A 456 11.14 24.24 42.97
C LEU A 456 10.36 22.96 42.66
N LYS A 457 9.32 23.04 41.83
CA LYS A 457 8.43 21.90 41.55
C LYS A 457 8.26 21.68 40.07
N CYS A 458 8.28 20.42 39.65
CA CYS A 458 7.95 20.01 38.30
C CYS A 458 7.19 18.68 38.30
N HIS A 459 6.46 18.40 37.23
CA HIS A 459 5.71 17.17 37.06
C HIS A 459 5.86 16.64 35.63
N ALA A 460 6.46 15.47 35.50
CA ALA A 460 6.67 14.78 34.23
C ALA A 460 5.74 13.58 34.10
N VAL A 461 5.17 13.39 32.92
CA VAL A 461 4.37 12.22 32.56
C VAL A 461 5.05 11.47 31.43
N GLY A 462 4.92 10.14 31.44
CA GLY A 462 5.48 9.26 30.41
C GLY A 462 5.03 7.82 30.66
N CYS A 463 5.27 6.93 29.69
CA CYS A 463 5.00 5.51 29.85
C CYS A 463 6.19 4.72 29.31
N PRO A 464 6.92 3.93 30.13
CA PRO A 464 6.79 3.79 31.58
C PRO A 464 7.00 5.11 32.36
N ASP A 465 6.59 5.16 33.63
CA ASP A 465 6.75 6.34 34.48
C ASP A 465 8.22 6.79 34.51
N PRO A 466 8.51 8.08 34.25
CA PRO A 466 9.89 8.54 34.06
C PRO A 466 10.66 8.66 35.38
N GLU A 467 11.94 8.28 35.36
CA GLU A 467 12.88 8.59 36.44
C GLU A 467 13.33 10.06 36.34
N LEU A 468 13.27 10.79 37.46
CA LEU A 468 13.64 12.20 37.54
C LEU A 468 15.00 12.41 38.20
N VAL A 469 15.83 13.25 37.57
CA VAL A 469 17.16 13.62 38.05
C VAL A 469 17.31 15.13 38.06
N TRP A 470 17.71 15.69 39.21
CA TRP A 470 17.99 17.11 39.36
C TRP A 470 19.49 17.40 39.26
N THR A 471 19.83 18.49 38.56
CA THR A 471 21.20 19.03 38.48
C THR A 471 21.20 20.54 38.73
N LYS A 472 22.30 21.05 39.29
CA LYS A 472 22.59 22.49 39.37
C LYS A 472 23.92 22.72 38.68
N ASP A 473 23.97 23.66 37.73
CA ASP A 473 25.19 24.02 37.00
C ASP A 473 25.90 22.78 36.36
N GLY A 474 25.13 21.76 36.00
CA GLY A 474 25.62 20.50 35.40
C GLY A 474 25.96 19.38 36.38
N GLU A 475 25.96 19.62 37.69
CA GLU A 475 26.25 18.60 38.71
C GLU A 475 24.96 18.00 39.30
N ARG A 476 24.91 16.67 39.45
CA ARG A 476 23.75 15.96 40.02
C ARG A 476 23.57 16.30 41.51
N LEU A 477 22.38 16.77 41.85
CA LEU A 477 22.00 17.09 43.22
C LEU A 477 21.66 15.81 43.99
N ALA A 478 22.01 15.82 45.28
CA ALA A 478 21.66 14.76 46.23
C ALA A 478 21.02 15.38 47.49
N THR A 479 20.11 14.64 48.11
CA THR A 479 19.50 15.04 49.38
C THR A 479 20.57 15.21 50.46
N SER A 480 20.51 16.35 51.16
CA SER A 480 21.42 16.76 52.22
C SER A 480 20.65 17.48 53.35
N ARG A 481 21.36 18.14 54.27
CA ARG A 481 20.72 18.98 55.30
C ARG A 481 20.13 20.29 54.73
N LYS A 482 20.68 20.77 53.62
CA LYS A 482 20.26 22.03 52.97
C LYS A 482 19.29 21.79 51.82
N VAL A 483 19.48 20.70 51.08
CA VAL A 483 18.71 20.34 49.89
C VAL A 483 17.90 19.09 50.17
N HIS A 484 16.59 19.11 49.96
CA HIS A 484 15.72 17.94 50.08
C HIS A 484 15.00 17.68 48.75
N LEU A 485 15.19 16.48 48.20
CA LEU A 485 14.50 16.02 46.99
C LEU A 485 13.34 15.11 47.38
N VAL A 486 12.16 15.42 46.86
CA VAL A 486 10.95 14.61 47.00
C VAL A 486 10.51 14.18 45.60
N PHE A 487 10.13 12.91 45.47
CA PHE A 487 9.59 12.32 44.24
C PHE A 487 8.28 11.63 44.60
N ASP A 488 7.23 11.85 43.82
CA ASP A 488 5.98 11.10 43.94
C ASP A 488 5.91 9.95 42.92
N GLU A 489 5.06 8.97 43.19
CA GLU A 489 4.86 7.78 42.34
C GLU A 489 4.13 8.09 41.02
N GLN A 490 3.72 9.35 40.78
CA GLN A 490 2.98 9.81 39.61
C GLN A 490 3.80 10.79 38.74
N GLY A 491 5.12 10.90 38.97
CA GLY A 491 6.03 11.71 38.16
C GLY A 491 6.18 13.18 38.59
N GLY A 492 5.68 13.57 39.76
CA GLY A 492 5.99 14.85 40.40
C GLY A 492 7.29 14.83 41.20
N SER A 493 7.98 15.97 41.22
CA SER A 493 9.16 16.15 42.05
C SER A 493 9.27 17.56 42.61
N GLU A 494 9.73 17.64 43.85
CA GLU A 494 10.02 18.89 44.56
C GLU A 494 11.49 18.93 45.00
N LEU A 495 12.20 19.98 44.63
CA LEU A 495 13.51 20.35 45.15
C LEU A 495 13.34 21.47 46.18
N GLN A 496 13.54 21.15 47.45
CA GLN A 496 13.43 22.09 48.56
C GLN A 496 14.83 22.53 49.00
N ILE A 497 15.10 23.83 49.00
CA ILE A 497 16.37 24.41 49.44
C ILE A 497 16.10 25.25 50.67
N LYS A 498 16.73 24.90 51.79
CA LYS A 498 16.61 25.60 53.06
C LYS A 498 17.60 26.73 53.19
N GLU A 499 17.18 27.81 53.84
CA GLU A 499 18.02 28.96 54.20
C GLU A 499 18.89 29.46 53.04
N CYS A 500 18.24 29.92 51.96
CA CYS A 500 18.93 30.27 50.72
C CYS A 500 20.03 31.32 50.91
N THR A 501 21.16 31.07 50.29
CA THR A 501 22.37 31.90 50.25
C THR A 501 22.64 32.35 48.81
N ALA A 502 23.55 33.30 48.61
CA ALA A 502 23.93 33.73 47.26
C ALA A 502 24.48 32.59 46.38
N GLN A 503 25.07 31.54 46.97
CA GLN A 503 25.58 30.37 46.24
C GLN A 503 24.49 29.43 45.72
N ASP A 504 23.26 29.55 46.24
CA ASP A 504 22.14 28.73 45.76
C ASP A 504 21.51 29.30 44.49
N ALA A 505 21.81 30.56 44.15
CA ALA A 505 21.47 31.12 42.85
C ALA A 505 22.16 30.34 41.73
N GLY A 506 21.49 30.23 40.57
CA GLY A 506 22.00 29.48 39.43
C GLY A 506 20.89 28.78 38.65
N ILE A 507 21.30 27.95 37.69
CA ILE A 507 20.39 27.22 36.81
C ILE A 507 20.16 25.83 37.38
N TYR A 508 18.90 25.50 37.61
CA TYR A 508 18.44 24.19 38.02
C TYR A 508 17.77 23.50 36.84
N LEU A 509 18.18 22.26 36.58
CA LEU A 509 17.66 21.43 35.49
C LEU A 509 17.11 20.13 36.09
N CYS A 510 15.89 19.79 35.72
CA CYS A 510 15.27 18.49 36.01
C CYS A 510 15.14 17.69 34.71
N THR A 511 15.68 16.47 34.70
CA THR A 511 15.68 15.55 33.55
C THR A 511 14.80 14.34 33.86
N ALA A 512 13.85 14.05 32.98
CA ALA A 512 12.96 12.91 33.01
C ALA A 512 13.39 11.87 31.96
N THR A 513 13.59 10.62 32.37
CA THR A 513 14.05 9.53 31.48
C THR A 513 13.17 8.30 31.61
N ASN A 514 12.76 7.71 30.48
CA ASN A 514 12.22 6.35 30.43
C ASN A 514 12.77 5.60 29.20
N SER A 515 12.28 4.39 28.93
CA SER A 515 12.74 3.58 27.78
C SER A 515 12.40 4.20 26.42
N ALA A 516 11.43 5.11 26.37
CA ALA A 516 10.99 5.77 25.14
C ALA A 516 11.86 6.97 24.77
N GLY A 517 12.45 7.65 25.76
CA GLY A 517 13.29 8.83 25.52
C GLY A 517 13.60 9.64 26.79
N VAL A 518 14.16 10.83 26.56
CA VAL A 518 14.62 11.75 27.60
C VAL A 518 14.07 13.14 27.32
N GLN A 519 13.62 13.85 28.36
CA GLN A 519 13.22 15.26 28.28
C GLN A 519 13.71 16.02 29.50
N SER A 520 13.89 17.34 29.38
CA SER A 520 14.31 18.19 30.49
C SER A 520 13.55 19.50 30.59
N THR A 521 13.46 20.06 31.79
CA THR A 521 12.97 21.41 32.07
C THR A 521 13.96 22.13 32.99
N GLN A 522 14.07 23.46 32.88
CA GLN A 522 15.03 24.25 33.63
C GLN A 522 14.41 25.54 34.19
N CYS A 523 14.97 26.05 35.29
CA CYS A 523 14.71 27.41 35.76
C CYS A 523 15.96 28.06 36.34
N THR A 524 15.93 29.39 36.41
CA THR A 524 16.93 30.21 37.09
C THR A 524 16.40 30.59 38.47
N LEU A 525 17.15 30.24 39.52
CA LEU A 525 16.90 30.72 40.88
C LEU A 525 17.69 32.01 41.12
N THR A 526 16.99 33.09 41.44
CA THR A 526 17.59 34.35 41.90
C THR A 526 17.45 34.50 43.41
N VAL A 527 18.53 34.85 44.11
CA VAL A 527 18.50 35.12 45.56
C VAL A 527 18.79 36.59 45.82
N VAL A 528 17.82 37.31 46.39
CA VAL A 528 17.94 38.75 46.67
C VAL A 528 18.13 39.03 48.16
N SER A 529 18.95 40.01 48.52
CA SER A 529 19.08 40.48 49.90
C SER A 529 18.18 41.70 50.13
N VAL A 530 17.65 41.86 51.34
CA VAL A 530 16.93 43.08 51.73
C VAL A 530 17.89 43.97 52.52
N ALA A 531 18.41 45.02 51.88
CA ALA A 531 18.94 46.18 52.57
C ALA A 531 18.09 47.40 52.16
N GLY A 532 17.72 48.22 53.13
CA GLY A 532 16.78 49.32 52.95
C GLY A 532 17.19 50.27 51.83
N LYS A 533 16.22 50.56 50.96
CA LYS A 533 16.24 51.47 49.80
C LYS A 533 17.36 51.17 48.78
N ASP A 534 16.92 50.67 47.63
CA ASP A 534 17.66 50.26 46.43
C ASP A 534 18.19 48.81 46.45
N ALA A 535 17.45 47.94 45.76
CA ALA A 535 17.80 46.55 45.54
C ALA A 535 19.11 46.46 44.73
N HIS A 536 20.17 45.93 45.34
CA HIS A 536 21.34 45.44 44.60
C HIS A 536 21.12 43.97 44.24
N LEU A 537 21.01 43.70 42.93
CA LEU A 537 21.16 42.37 42.36
C LEU A 537 22.57 41.86 42.69
N VAL A 538 22.68 40.79 43.47
CA VAL A 538 23.94 40.04 43.60
C VAL A 538 23.98 39.09 42.41
N ILE A 539 24.47 39.58 41.27
CA ILE A 539 24.81 38.73 40.13
C ILE A 539 26.18 38.13 40.46
N ALA A 540 26.28 36.80 40.54
CA ALA A 540 27.58 36.15 40.47
C ALA A 540 28.21 36.52 39.13
N GLU A 541 29.40 37.14 39.14
CA GLU A 541 30.08 37.61 37.93
C GLU A 541 30.16 36.48 36.89
N GLU A 542 29.51 36.68 35.74
CA GLU A 542 29.63 35.83 34.56
C GLU A 542 31.06 35.95 34.00
N GLU A 543 31.80 34.85 33.99
CA GLU A 543 32.84 34.68 32.98
C GLU A 543 32.14 34.44 31.64
N LYS A 544 32.06 35.49 30.80
CA LYS A 544 31.41 35.45 29.49
C LYS A 544 32.01 34.37 28.60
N VAL A 545 31.33 33.22 28.51
CA VAL A 545 31.51 32.29 27.39
C VAL A 545 30.48 32.66 26.33
N ALA A 546 30.95 33.18 25.21
CA ALA A 546 30.11 33.53 24.07
C ALA A 546 29.34 32.31 23.54
N ALA A 547 28.04 32.45 23.32
CA ALA A 547 27.20 31.44 22.70
C ALA A 547 27.77 31.03 21.31
N PRO A 548 27.87 29.73 21.00
CA PRO A 548 28.24 29.32 19.65
C PRO A 548 27.12 29.72 18.67
N ARG A 549 27.47 30.53 17.67
CA ARG A 549 26.59 30.84 16.55
C ARG A 549 26.46 29.61 15.66
N PHE A 550 25.26 29.07 15.52
CA PHE A 550 24.94 28.06 14.53
C PHE A 550 24.81 28.70 13.15
N ILE A 551 25.73 28.38 12.23
CA ILE A 551 25.65 28.77 10.81
C ILE A 551 25.10 27.58 10.03
N ARG A 552 23.76 27.46 10.02
CA ARG A 552 22.86 26.71 9.09
C ARG A 552 21.80 25.88 9.84
N ALA A 553 20.55 26.02 9.38
CA ALA A 553 19.45 25.12 9.71
C ALA A 553 19.65 23.75 9.03
N PRO A 554 19.25 22.62 9.67
CA PRO A 554 19.38 21.29 9.06
C PRO A 554 18.27 21.03 8.03
N PRO A 555 18.52 20.19 7.01
CA PRO A 555 17.52 19.82 6.02
C PRO A 555 16.50 18.85 6.62
N SER A 556 15.22 19.08 6.30
CA SER A 556 14.11 18.18 6.58
C SER A 556 14.15 17.00 5.61
N THR A 557 14.93 15.96 5.97
CA THR A 557 14.76 14.52 5.68
C THR A 557 16.11 13.82 5.82
N MET A 558 16.23 12.90 6.78
CA MET A 558 17.30 11.88 6.76
C MET A 558 16.81 10.60 7.42
N GLU A 559 16.84 9.51 6.66
CA GLU A 559 16.51 8.15 7.10
C GLU A 559 17.60 7.60 8.02
N PHE A 560 17.18 6.86 9.05
CA PHE A 560 18.06 6.19 10.00
C PHE A 560 18.57 4.87 9.42
N ASN A 561 19.88 4.69 9.36
CA ASN A 561 20.50 3.36 9.29
C ASN A 561 21.05 3.01 10.68
N GLU A 562 20.53 1.93 11.28
CA GLU A 562 21.04 1.37 12.52
C GLU A 562 22.50 0.90 12.35
N GLY A 563 23.38 1.32 13.26
CA GLY A 563 24.70 0.70 13.44
C GLY A 563 25.94 1.60 13.37
N ALA A 564 25.83 2.93 13.26
CA ALA A 564 27.02 3.81 13.24
C ALA A 564 27.28 4.47 14.62
N GLN A 565 28.34 4.05 15.31
CA GLN A 565 28.92 4.81 16.42
C GLN A 565 29.68 6.03 15.89
N PHE A 566 29.27 7.25 16.26
CA PHE A 566 30.04 8.45 16.01
C PHE A 566 30.78 8.89 17.28
N LYS A 567 32.11 8.94 17.19
CA LYS A 567 33.01 9.48 18.21
C LYS A 567 33.17 10.98 17.98
N LEU A 568 32.62 11.82 18.86
CA LEU A 568 32.82 13.26 18.81
C LEU A 568 34.25 13.57 19.28
N ILE A 569 35.13 13.98 18.38
CA ILE A 569 36.44 14.55 18.74
C ILE A 569 36.33 16.06 18.59
N ALA A 570 36.09 16.75 19.70
CA ALA A 570 36.22 18.21 19.75
C ALA A 570 37.72 18.56 19.85
N LYS A 571 38.30 19.12 18.78
CA LYS A 571 39.59 19.81 18.85
C LYS A 571 39.34 21.24 19.34
N VAL A 572 39.80 21.54 20.54
CA VAL A 572 39.89 22.90 21.06
C VAL A 572 41.15 23.54 20.51
N PHE A 573 41.04 24.67 19.81
CA PHE A 573 42.17 25.57 19.59
C PHE A 573 42.03 26.74 20.57
N SER A 574 43.05 26.96 21.38
CA SER A 574 43.17 28.12 22.26
C SER A 574 43.68 29.34 21.48
N SER A 575 42.95 30.44 21.63
CA SER A 575 43.25 31.85 21.30
C SER A 575 43.85 32.17 19.93
#